data_AF-A0AAW1PN23-F1
#
_entry.id   AF-A0AAW1PN23-F1
#
_cell.length_a   1.000
_cell.length_b   1.000
_cell.length_c   1.000
_cell.angle_alpha   90.00
_cell.angle_beta   90.00
_cell.angle_gamma   90.00
#
_symmetry.space_group_name_H-M   'P 1'
#
loop_
_entity.id
_entity.type
_entity.pdbx_description
1 polymer ?
#
loop_
_entity_poly.entity_id
_entity_poly.type
_entity_poly.pdbx_seq_one_letter_code
_entity_poly.pdbx_strand_id
1 'polypeptide(L)'
;MALNRTADDPLLPRSDSFEDFLTDLESSLEHNSLPSRALDVIFGLFDFVHPACNGDWMEFGVGGGASLNKAADYRASHCPAECPPVFGFDTFTGSPEHWVVDGHTIFHKGSFSMDGKLPEVAPNALLIKGLFADSIPPLLSQQRAWVQQYSEGWSKWGPQSDAPLAYLHIDCELYSSARDVLTLMNHKIVPGTIILFDELINYALYKDNEMKALWEWLQETGAKLATVGTMGPVDNLPEGKIMDPVSETAHAQEFQSTAFVVMSKPGSTYNLWS
;
A
#
# COMPACT_ATOMS: atom_id res chain seq x y z
N MET A 1 8.25 -20.20 -9.42
CA MET A 1 7.24 -21.27 -9.19
C MET A 1 5.98 -20.54 -8.74
N ALA A 2 4.93 -20.49 -9.56
CA ALA A 2 3.73 -19.71 -9.25
C ALA A 2 3.14 -20.20 -7.92
N LEU A 3 2.81 -19.25 -7.03
CA LEU A 3 1.97 -19.41 -5.84
C LEU A 3 1.60 -20.87 -5.56
N ASN A 4 2.31 -21.51 -4.64
CA ASN A 4 1.85 -22.77 -4.04
C ASN A 4 0.67 -22.49 -3.08
N ARG A 5 -0.26 -21.60 -3.48
CA ARG A 5 -1.57 -21.44 -2.89
C ARG A 5 -2.42 -22.56 -3.46
N THR A 6 -2.96 -23.39 -2.58
CA THR A 6 -4.12 -24.18 -2.96
C THR A 6 -5.23 -23.18 -3.33
N ALA A 7 -6.04 -23.51 -4.33
CA ALA A 7 -7.21 -22.70 -4.71
C ALA A 7 -8.29 -22.61 -3.61
N ASP A 8 -7.94 -22.98 -2.37
CA ASP A 8 -8.82 -23.24 -1.23
C ASP A 8 -8.68 -22.18 -0.13
N ASP A 9 -7.70 -21.26 -0.21
CA ASP A 9 -7.60 -20.19 0.78
C ASP A 9 -8.82 -19.25 0.68
N PRO A 10 -9.56 -19.05 1.79
CA PRO A 10 -10.78 -18.27 1.77
C PRO A 10 -10.49 -16.82 1.43
N LEU A 11 -11.28 -16.27 0.49
CA LEU A 11 -11.17 -14.86 0.13
C LEU A 11 -11.82 -13.95 1.18
N LEU A 12 -11.17 -12.81 1.44
CA LEU A 12 -11.70 -11.74 2.28
C LEU A 12 -12.49 -10.73 1.44
N PRO A 13 -13.54 -10.09 1.99
CA PRO A 13 -14.17 -10.43 3.26
C PRO A 13 -15.08 -11.65 3.12
N ARG A 14 -15.17 -12.50 4.16
CA ARG A 14 -16.17 -13.58 4.26
C ARG A 14 -17.43 -13.14 5.00
N SER A 15 -17.31 -12.24 5.96
CA SER A 15 -18.43 -11.68 6.71
C SER A 15 -18.83 -10.29 6.21
N ASP A 16 -20.06 -9.89 6.58
CA ASP A 16 -20.67 -8.58 6.35
C ASP A 16 -20.50 -7.65 7.56
N SER A 17 -19.94 -8.12 8.68
CA SER A 17 -19.65 -7.30 9.87
C SER A 17 -18.15 -7.04 10.02
N PHE A 18 -17.80 -5.87 10.58
CA PHE A 18 -16.39 -5.48 10.74
C PHE A 18 -15.64 -6.40 11.73
N GLU A 19 -16.24 -6.76 12.87
CA GLU A 19 -15.57 -7.61 13.86
C GLU A 19 -15.35 -9.05 13.35
N ASP A 20 -16.30 -9.59 12.58
CA ASP A 20 -16.09 -10.90 11.96
C ASP A 20 -15.03 -10.81 10.86
N PHE A 21 -14.99 -9.72 10.09
CA PHE A 21 -13.92 -9.49 9.11
C PHE A 21 -12.54 -9.45 9.77
N LEU A 22 -12.41 -8.79 10.93
CA LEU A 22 -11.17 -8.79 11.69
C LEU A 22 -10.78 -10.19 12.13
N THR A 23 -11.74 -10.98 12.61
CA THR A 23 -11.55 -12.38 13.00
C THR A 23 -11.12 -13.24 11.79
N ASP A 24 -11.73 -13.01 10.63
CA ASP A 24 -11.39 -13.69 9.38
C ASP A 24 -9.98 -13.34 8.90
N LEU A 25 -9.64 -12.05 8.98
CA LEU A 25 -8.34 -11.54 8.58
C LEU A 25 -7.24 -12.06 9.48
N GLU A 26 -7.42 -12.02 10.80
CA GLU A 26 -6.47 -12.56 11.78
C GLU A 26 -6.18 -14.03 11.48
N SER A 27 -7.23 -14.85 11.34
CA SER A 27 -7.08 -16.26 10.97
C SER A 27 -6.35 -16.45 9.63
N SER A 28 -6.61 -15.59 8.65
CA SER A 28 -5.94 -15.64 7.35
C SER A 28 -4.47 -15.26 7.43
N LEU A 29 -4.11 -14.25 8.24
CA LEU A 29 -2.74 -13.77 8.42
C LEU A 29 -1.91 -14.75 9.25
N GLU A 30 -2.48 -15.37 10.28
CA GLU A 30 -1.82 -16.45 11.03
C GLU A 30 -1.48 -17.64 10.12
N HIS A 31 -2.41 -17.99 9.22
CA HIS A 31 -2.18 -19.05 8.23
C HIS A 31 -1.09 -18.66 7.19
N ASN A 32 -1.06 -17.37 6.82
CA ASN A 32 -0.14 -16.81 5.82
C ASN A 32 1.00 -16.02 6.47
N SER A 33 1.61 -16.57 7.52
CA SER A 33 2.75 -15.93 8.19
C SER A 33 4.00 -15.90 7.29
N LEU A 34 4.65 -14.75 7.21
CA LEU A 34 5.84 -14.52 6.39
C LEU A 34 7.12 -14.51 7.24
N PRO A 35 8.27 -14.91 6.66
CA PRO A 35 9.55 -14.91 7.36
C PRO A 35 10.16 -13.51 7.56
N SER A 36 9.61 -12.50 6.88
CA SER A 36 10.00 -11.08 6.95
C SER A 36 8.81 -10.22 6.52
N ARG A 37 8.96 -8.89 6.51
CA ARG A 37 7.95 -7.96 5.97
C ARG A 37 7.42 -8.45 4.61
N ALA A 38 6.12 -8.32 4.37
CA ALA A 38 5.57 -8.55 3.04
C ALA A 38 6.30 -7.75 1.95
N LEU A 39 6.73 -6.53 2.22
CA LEU A 39 7.54 -5.70 1.32
C LEU A 39 8.85 -6.40 0.93
N ASP A 40 9.56 -6.94 1.92
CA ASP A 40 10.81 -7.65 1.73
C ASP A 40 10.62 -8.96 0.98
N VAL A 41 9.53 -9.66 1.25
CA VAL A 41 9.20 -10.91 0.57
C VAL A 41 8.86 -10.64 -0.90
N ILE A 42 7.97 -9.68 -1.18
CA ILE A 42 7.52 -9.32 -2.54
C ILE A 42 8.67 -8.83 -3.41
N PHE A 43 9.67 -8.13 -2.85
CA PHE A 43 10.80 -7.61 -3.61
C PHE A 43 12.14 -8.31 -3.34
N GLY A 44 12.15 -9.40 -2.58
CA GLY A 44 13.39 -10.10 -2.19
C GLY A 44 13.41 -11.59 -2.52
N LEU A 45 12.26 -12.24 -2.71
CA LEU A 45 12.18 -13.69 -2.94
C LEU A 45 11.57 -14.00 -4.31
N PHE A 46 12.42 -14.31 -5.30
CA PHE A 46 12.08 -14.49 -6.74
C PHE A 46 10.97 -15.52 -7.05
N ASP A 47 10.71 -16.47 -6.16
CA ASP A 47 9.66 -17.49 -6.34
C ASP A 47 8.33 -17.12 -5.66
N PHE A 48 8.16 -15.88 -5.21
CA PHE A 48 6.97 -15.42 -4.50
C PHE A 48 6.01 -14.63 -5.39
N VAL A 49 4.94 -14.09 -4.81
CA VAL A 49 4.03 -13.18 -5.52
C VAL A 49 4.79 -11.91 -5.91
N HIS A 50 4.76 -11.57 -7.19
CA HIS A 50 5.39 -10.37 -7.72
C HIS A 50 4.41 -9.56 -8.56
N PRO A 51 4.50 -8.22 -8.53
CA PRO A 51 3.61 -7.40 -9.32
C PRO A 51 3.91 -7.55 -10.81
N ALA A 52 2.87 -7.47 -11.64
CA ALA A 52 3.02 -7.52 -13.08
C ALA A 52 3.76 -6.27 -13.62
N CYS A 53 4.58 -6.45 -14.65
CA CYS A 53 5.38 -5.37 -15.23
C CYS A 53 4.59 -4.40 -16.11
N ASN A 54 3.42 -4.82 -16.61
CA ASN A 54 2.55 -4.11 -17.56
C ASN A 54 1.48 -3.21 -16.88
N GLY A 55 1.57 -2.98 -15.57
CA GLY A 55 0.72 -2.05 -14.84
C GLY A 55 1.51 -0.95 -14.12
N ASP A 56 0.79 0.03 -13.59
CA ASP A 56 1.38 1.09 -12.77
C ASP A 56 1.77 0.55 -11.38
N TRP A 57 2.89 1.04 -10.86
CA TRP A 57 3.37 0.73 -9.50
C TRP A 57 3.38 2.04 -8.72
N MET A 58 2.64 2.08 -7.61
CA MET A 58 2.44 3.33 -6.87
C MET A 58 2.60 3.11 -5.36
N GLU A 59 3.24 4.09 -4.71
CA GLU A 59 3.44 4.17 -3.26
C GLU A 59 2.87 5.49 -2.72
N PHE A 60 2.12 5.41 -1.62
CA PHE A 60 1.44 6.54 -0.99
C PHE A 60 1.94 6.72 0.43
N GLY A 61 2.77 7.75 0.63
CA GLY A 61 3.66 7.91 1.76
C GLY A 61 5.04 7.38 1.39
N VAL A 62 5.97 8.30 1.12
CA VAL A 62 7.31 8.00 0.59
C VAL A 62 8.38 8.32 1.64
N GLY A 63 8.19 9.40 2.39
CA GLY A 63 9.16 9.89 3.37
C GLY A 63 10.57 10.02 2.76
N GLY A 64 11.50 9.19 3.24
CA GLY A 64 12.89 9.13 2.77
C GLY A 64 13.11 8.36 1.46
N GLY A 65 12.10 7.67 0.92
CA GLY A 65 12.14 6.98 -0.37
C GLY A 65 12.73 5.56 -0.36
N ALA A 66 12.93 4.95 0.81
CA ALA A 66 13.57 3.63 0.92
C ALA A 66 12.74 2.50 0.27
N SER A 67 11.45 2.43 0.60
CA SER A 67 10.45 1.51 0.02
C SER A 67 10.25 1.73 -1.48
N LEU A 68 10.09 3.00 -1.89
CA LEU A 68 9.98 3.38 -3.30
C LEU A 68 11.20 2.93 -4.12
N ASN A 69 12.41 3.17 -3.59
CA ASN A 69 13.65 2.77 -4.25
C ASN A 69 13.77 1.24 -4.34
N LYS A 70 13.36 0.52 -3.29
CA LYS A 70 13.33 -0.95 -3.32
C LYS A 70 12.42 -1.48 -4.42
N ALA A 71 11.22 -0.93 -4.56
CA ALA A 71 10.30 -1.29 -5.64
C ALA A 71 10.89 -0.91 -7.02
N ALA A 72 11.52 0.25 -7.13
CA ALA A 72 12.14 0.73 -8.37
C ALA A 72 13.33 -0.14 -8.81
N ASP A 73 14.23 -0.51 -7.91
CA ASP A 73 15.36 -1.39 -8.16
C ASP A 73 14.90 -2.79 -8.58
N TYR A 74 13.88 -3.31 -7.89
CA TYR A 74 13.28 -4.59 -8.26
C TYR A 74 12.69 -4.52 -9.67
N ARG A 75 11.91 -3.48 -9.99
CA ARG A 75 11.31 -3.28 -11.32
C ARG A 75 12.38 -3.20 -12.40
N ALA A 76 13.46 -2.45 -12.19
CA ALA A 76 14.56 -2.32 -13.14
C ALA A 76 15.26 -3.66 -13.42
N SER A 77 15.31 -4.55 -12.42
CA SER A 77 15.99 -5.84 -12.51
C SER A 77 15.12 -6.96 -13.08
N HIS A 78 13.79 -6.85 -12.97
CA HIS A 78 12.85 -7.93 -13.29
C HIS A 78 11.85 -7.62 -14.41
N CYS A 79 11.71 -6.35 -14.77
CA CYS A 79 10.83 -5.91 -15.84
C CYS A 79 11.62 -5.45 -17.07
N PRO A 80 11.00 -5.47 -18.27
CA PRO A 80 11.58 -4.86 -19.46
C PRO A 80 12.01 -3.41 -19.23
N ALA A 81 13.10 -3.00 -19.89
CA ALA A 81 13.62 -1.64 -19.80
C ALA A 81 12.60 -0.57 -20.25
N GLU A 82 11.62 -0.95 -21.07
CA GLU A 82 10.53 -0.07 -21.49
C GLU A 82 9.31 -0.03 -20.55
N CYS A 83 9.41 -0.51 -19.31
CA CYS A 83 8.33 -0.40 -18.33
C CYS A 83 8.21 1.02 -17.73
N PRO A 84 6.99 1.43 -17.32
CA PRO A 84 6.79 2.66 -16.55
C PRO A 84 7.65 2.73 -15.29
N PRO A 85 7.93 3.94 -14.77
CA PRO A 85 8.58 4.13 -13.48
C PRO A 85 7.67 3.70 -12.32
N VAL A 86 8.22 3.72 -11.11
CA VAL A 86 7.44 3.63 -9.87
C VAL A 86 7.07 5.05 -9.42
N PHE A 87 5.81 5.28 -9.06
CA PHE A 87 5.32 6.60 -8.67
C PHE A 87 5.16 6.67 -7.15
N GLY A 88 5.82 7.63 -6.50
CA GLY A 88 5.70 7.89 -5.07
C GLY A 88 4.92 9.18 -4.81
N PHE A 89 3.90 9.13 -3.96
CA PHE A 89 3.07 10.28 -3.59
C PHE A 89 3.32 10.64 -2.14
N ASP A 90 3.59 11.92 -1.86
CA ASP A 90 3.77 12.39 -0.49
C ASP A 90 3.55 13.91 -0.43
N THR A 91 3.20 14.43 0.74
CA THR A 91 3.21 15.89 0.96
C THR A 91 4.64 16.42 1.09
N PHE A 92 5.56 15.58 1.57
CA PHE A 92 6.91 15.87 2.07
C PHE A 92 6.94 16.90 3.20
N THR A 93 5.78 17.35 3.67
CA THR A 93 5.57 18.27 4.79
C THR A 93 5.02 17.56 6.01
N GLY A 94 4.98 16.22 5.96
CA GLY A 94 4.50 15.36 7.02
C GLY A 94 2.99 15.11 6.97
N SER A 95 2.51 14.37 7.97
CA SER A 95 1.11 13.92 8.05
C SER A 95 0.13 15.11 8.11
N PRO A 96 -0.99 15.08 7.37
CA PRO A 96 -1.95 16.18 7.33
C PRO A 96 -2.78 16.33 8.61
N GLU A 97 -2.83 15.28 9.43
CA GLU A 97 -3.65 15.14 10.63
C GLU A 97 -2.83 14.51 11.77
N HIS A 98 -3.44 14.35 12.95
CA HIS A 98 -2.82 13.61 14.04
C HIS A 98 -2.99 12.11 13.82
N TRP A 99 -1.92 11.33 13.99
CA TRP A 99 -2.02 9.88 14.06
C TRP A 99 -1.93 9.43 15.52
N VAL A 100 -3.01 8.84 16.01
CA VAL A 100 -3.11 8.32 17.38
C VAL A 100 -2.88 6.82 17.30
N VAL A 101 -1.73 6.38 17.83
CA VAL A 101 -1.35 4.95 17.82
C VAL A 101 -1.99 4.24 19.01
N ASP A 102 -1.96 4.88 20.17
CA ASP A 102 -2.58 4.42 21.41
C ASP A 102 -2.98 5.62 22.31
N GLY A 103 -3.41 5.34 23.55
CA GLY A 103 -3.84 6.38 24.51
C GLY A 103 -2.75 7.34 24.99
N HIS A 104 -1.49 7.14 24.60
CA HIS A 104 -0.32 7.88 25.04
C HIS A 104 0.55 8.39 23.89
N THR A 105 0.62 7.63 22.79
CA THR A 105 1.46 7.90 21.62
C THR A 105 0.63 8.57 20.53
N ILE A 106 0.92 9.86 20.33
CA ILE A 106 0.29 10.68 19.29
C ILE A 106 1.39 11.31 18.44
N PHE A 107 1.42 10.96 17.16
CA PHE A 107 2.18 11.70 16.17
C PHE A 107 1.37 12.92 15.75
N HIS A 108 1.92 14.11 16.03
CA HIS A 108 1.21 15.34 15.72
C HIS A 108 1.20 15.62 14.21
N LYS A 109 0.22 16.39 13.75
CA LYS A 109 0.21 16.94 12.38
C LYS A 109 1.59 17.51 12.02
N GLY A 110 2.10 17.14 10.85
CA GLY A 110 3.44 17.49 10.38
C GLY A 110 4.55 16.54 10.83
N SER A 111 4.26 15.52 11.65
CA SER A 111 5.16 14.38 11.88
C SER A 111 5.58 13.76 10.54
N PHE A 112 6.78 13.19 10.49
CA PHE A 112 7.38 12.60 9.28
C PHE A 112 7.67 13.60 8.15
N SER A 113 7.71 14.90 8.46
CA SER A 113 8.09 15.94 7.50
C SER A 113 9.54 15.80 7.02
N MET A 114 9.72 15.99 5.72
CA MET A 114 11.02 16.13 5.05
C MET A 114 11.37 17.61 4.82
N ASP A 115 10.80 18.52 5.61
CA ASP A 115 10.86 19.98 5.42
C ASP A 115 10.38 20.43 4.02
N GLY A 116 9.47 19.66 3.41
CA GLY A 116 9.01 19.85 2.04
C GLY A 116 10.05 19.51 0.96
N LYS A 117 11.21 18.95 1.34
CA LYS A 117 12.28 18.52 0.43
C LYS A 117 11.97 17.13 -0.11
N LEU A 118 12.30 16.94 -1.38
CA LEU A 118 12.17 15.65 -2.03
C LEU A 118 13.41 14.80 -1.74
N PRO A 119 13.26 13.51 -1.37
CA PRO A 119 14.38 12.60 -1.22
C PRO A 119 15.05 12.31 -2.56
N GLU A 120 16.29 11.82 -2.51
CA GLU A 120 16.92 11.19 -3.67
C GLU A 120 16.29 9.82 -3.92
N VAL A 121 15.89 9.59 -5.18
CA VAL A 121 15.25 8.34 -5.59
C VAL A 121 15.89 7.78 -6.86
N ALA A 122 15.64 6.49 -7.11
CA ALA A 122 16.14 5.78 -8.28
C ALA A 122 15.73 6.48 -9.59
N PRO A 123 16.53 6.38 -10.67
CA PRO A 123 16.23 7.05 -11.94
C PRO A 123 14.90 6.64 -12.59
N ASN A 124 14.37 5.47 -12.22
CA ASN A 124 13.07 4.95 -12.65
C ASN A 124 11.99 5.12 -11.57
N ALA A 125 12.13 6.10 -10.67
CA ALA A 125 11.11 6.52 -9.73
C ALA A 125 10.74 8.00 -9.97
N LEU A 126 9.46 8.33 -9.76
CA LEU A 126 8.92 9.69 -9.91
C LEU A 126 8.15 10.08 -8.65
N LEU A 127 8.36 11.31 -8.16
CA LEU A 127 7.76 11.84 -6.95
C LEU A 127 6.64 12.82 -7.27
N ILE A 128 5.47 12.62 -6.68
CA ILE A 128 4.30 13.47 -6.82
C ILE A 128 4.07 14.13 -5.47
N LYS A 129 4.30 15.45 -5.42
CA LYS A 129 4.11 16.23 -4.21
C LYS A 129 2.67 16.70 -4.05
N GLY A 130 2.07 16.43 -2.91
CA GLY A 130 0.77 16.97 -2.50
C GLY A 130 -0.04 16.01 -1.63
N LEU A 131 -1.18 16.49 -1.14
CA LEU A 131 -2.18 15.61 -0.54
C LEU A 131 -2.74 14.67 -1.61
N PHE A 132 -3.13 13.45 -1.23
CA PHE A 132 -3.63 12.45 -2.18
C PHE A 132 -4.91 12.93 -2.90
N ALA A 133 -5.85 13.53 -2.16
CA ALA A 133 -7.07 14.13 -2.72
C ALA A 133 -6.79 15.21 -3.79
N ASP A 134 -5.68 15.93 -3.66
CA ASP A 134 -5.32 17.04 -4.56
C ASP A 134 -4.42 16.58 -5.71
N SER A 135 -3.58 15.57 -5.50
CA SER A 135 -2.54 15.15 -6.43
C SER A 135 -2.98 14.00 -7.37
N ILE A 136 -3.87 13.12 -6.92
CA ILE A 136 -4.36 12.00 -7.73
C ILE A 136 -5.27 12.47 -8.89
N PRO A 137 -6.29 13.33 -8.70
CA PRO A 137 -7.19 13.67 -9.81
C PRO A 137 -6.51 14.37 -11.01
N PRO A 138 -5.59 15.34 -10.81
CA PRO A 138 -4.85 15.95 -11.93
C PRO A 138 -4.00 14.93 -12.70
N LEU A 139 -3.42 13.96 -11.99
CA LEU A 139 -2.63 12.89 -12.58
C LEU A 139 -3.47 12.02 -13.52
N LEU A 140 -4.62 11.55 -13.03
CA LEU A 140 -5.52 10.68 -13.80
C LEU A 140 -6.16 11.38 -14.99
N SER A 141 -6.41 12.70 -14.88
CA SER A 141 -6.97 13.51 -15.97
C SER A 141 -5.93 13.99 -16.99
N GLN A 142 -4.69 13.52 -16.89
CA GLN A 142 -3.55 13.97 -17.69
C GLN A 142 -3.40 15.51 -17.70
N GLN A 143 -3.72 16.18 -16.59
CA GLN A 143 -3.45 17.61 -16.44
C GLN A 143 -1.95 17.81 -16.17
N ARG A 144 -1.16 17.69 -17.24
CA ARG A 144 0.31 17.68 -17.28
C ARG A 144 0.98 18.96 -16.75
N ALA A 145 0.22 20.04 -16.54
CA ALA A 145 0.77 21.35 -16.17
C ALA A 145 1.27 21.43 -14.72
N TRP A 146 0.78 20.58 -13.82
CA TRP A 146 1.14 20.61 -12.39
C TRP A 146 2.39 19.79 -12.05
N VAL A 147 2.73 18.79 -12.87
CA VAL A 147 3.93 17.96 -12.69
C VAL A 147 5.13 18.65 -13.33
N GLN A 148 5.46 19.84 -12.83
CA GLN A 148 6.50 20.73 -13.37
C GLN A 148 7.92 20.17 -13.24
N GLN A 149 8.10 19.09 -12.48
CA GLN A 149 9.41 18.52 -12.18
C GLN A 149 9.96 17.57 -13.26
N TYR A 150 9.14 17.06 -14.19
CA TYR A 150 9.54 15.93 -15.06
C TYR A 150 9.37 16.16 -16.56
N SER A 151 9.45 17.41 -17.03
CA SER A 151 9.07 17.84 -18.39
C SER A 151 9.68 17.01 -19.56
N GLU A 152 10.84 16.38 -19.39
CA GLU A 152 11.47 15.57 -20.44
C GLU A 152 11.11 14.07 -20.39
N GLY A 153 10.79 13.52 -19.21
CA GLY A 153 10.47 12.09 -19.03
C GLY A 153 8.96 11.80 -18.92
N TRP A 154 8.18 12.76 -18.43
CA TRP A 154 6.76 12.58 -18.13
C TRP A 154 5.91 12.25 -19.37
N SER A 155 6.21 12.86 -20.51
CA SER A 155 5.51 12.60 -21.78
C SER A 155 5.58 11.13 -22.20
N LYS A 156 6.65 10.43 -21.81
CA LYS A 156 6.88 9.02 -22.09
C LYS A 156 6.31 8.13 -20.98
N TRP A 157 6.41 8.58 -19.73
CA TRP A 157 6.30 7.72 -18.55
C TRP A 157 5.23 8.11 -17.54
N GLY A 158 4.47 9.17 -17.75
CA GLY A 158 3.32 9.49 -16.89
C GLY A 158 2.34 8.31 -16.86
N PRO A 159 1.68 8.06 -15.71
CA PRO A 159 0.76 6.95 -15.58
C PRO A 159 -0.40 7.18 -16.55
N GLN A 160 -0.72 6.15 -17.32
CA GLN A 160 -1.83 6.24 -18.26
C GLN A 160 -3.14 6.15 -17.49
N SER A 161 -4.12 6.95 -17.87
CA SER A 161 -5.41 6.99 -17.17
C SER A 161 -6.08 5.62 -17.10
N ASP A 162 -5.89 4.78 -18.11
CA ASP A 162 -6.47 3.44 -18.28
C ASP A 162 -5.56 2.28 -17.88
N ALA A 163 -4.28 2.51 -17.55
CA ALA A 163 -3.39 1.44 -17.11
C ALA A 163 -3.87 0.83 -15.77
N PRO A 164 -3.93 -0.50 -15.62
CA PRO A 164 -4.23 -1.11 -14.32
C PRO A 164 -3.10 -0.86 -13.30
N LEU A 165 -3.43 -0.81 -12.02
CA LEU A 165 -2.44 -0.87 -10.95
C LEU A 165 -1.96 -2.31 -10.81
N ALA A 166 -0.66 -2.55 -10.97
CA ALA A 166 -0.06 -3.85 -10.66
C ALA A 166 0.40 -3.91 -9.20
N TYR A 167 0.87 -2.79 -8.66
CA TYR A 167 1.33 -2.66 -7.29
C TYR A 167 0.78 -1.37 -6.66
N LEU A 168 0.14 -1.50 -5.52
CA LEU A 168 -0.38 -0.42 -4.70
C LEU A 168 0.18 -0.55 -3.28
N HIS A 169 1.07 0.35 -2.89
CA HIS A 169 1.61 0.45 -1.55
C HIS A 169 0.95 1.62 -0.82
N ILE A 170 0.22 1.32 0.26
CA ILE A 170 -0.43 2.27 1.15
C ILE A 170 0.41 2.32 2.44
N ASP A 171 1.07 3.44 2.66
CA ASP A 171 2.00 3.68 3.76
C ASP A 171 1.75 5.08 4.33
N CYS A 172 0.51 5.30 4.78
CA CYS A 172 0.02 6.66 5.01
C CYS A 172 -0.64 6.88 6.37
N GLU A 173 -0.59 5.83 7.20
CA GLU A 173 -0.94 5.69 8.61
C GLU A 173 -2.41 6.01 8.97
N LEU A 174 -3.02 6.96 8.29
CA LEU A 174 -4.32 7.54 8.57
C LEU A 174 -5.43 6.90 7.76
N TYR A 175 -6.60 6.75 8.39
CA TYR A 175 -7.84 6.39 7.70
C TYR A 175 -8.16 7.30 6.52
N SER A 176 -8.11 8.62 6.69
CA SER A 176 -8.51 9.59 5.65
C SER A 176 -7.63 9.46 4.41
N SER A 177 -6.32 9.34 4.60
CA SER A 177 -5.34 9.11 3.56
C SER A 177 -5.58 7.79 2.81
N ALA A 178 -5.69 6.67 3.54
CA ALA A 178 -5.90 5.35 2.93
C ALA A 178 -7.23 5.29 2.16
N ARG A 179 -8.30 5.87 2.72
CA ARG A 179 -9.61 5.98 2.07
C ARG A 179 -9.51 6.77 0.77
N ASP A 180 -8.83 7.92 0.77
CA ASP A 180 -8.65 8.73 -0.43
C ASP A 180 -7.91 7.96 -1.53
N VAL A 181 -6.83 7.24 -1.18
CA VAL A 181 -6.09 6.38 -2.11
C VAL A 181 -6.99 5.30 -2.70
N LEU A 182 -7.63 4.49 -1.85
CA LEU A 182 -8.49 3.38 -2.28
C LEU A 182 -9.67 3.86 -3.14
N THR A 183 -10.27 5.00 -2.79
CA THR A 183 -11.42 5.58 -3.52
C THR A 183 -10.98 6.12 -4.87
N LEU A 184 -9.96 6.98 -4.90
CA LEU A 184 -9.54 7.69 -6.12
C LEU A 184 -8.85 6.76 -7.11
N MET A 185 -8.10 5.77 -6.61
CA MET A 185 -7.46 4.75 -7.44
C MET A 185 -8.35 3.55 -7.76
N ASN A 186 -9.58 3.50 -7.21
CA ASN A 186 -10.45 2.33 -7.33
C ASN A 186 -10.55 1.82 -8.77
N HIS A 187 -10.81 2.69 -9.75
CA HIS A 187 -10.96 2.32 -11.15
C HIS A 187 -9.74 1.63 -11.79
N LYS A 188 -8.54 1.77 -11.21
CA LYS A 188 -7.30 1.10 -11.65
C LYS A 188 -7.01 -0.19 -10.89
N ILE A 189 -7.63 -0.39 -9.72
CA ILE A 189 -7.49 -1.62 -8.93
C ILE A 189 -8.33 -2.73 -9.58
N VAL A 190 -7.63 -3.76 -10.07
CA VAL A 190 -8.18 -4.89 -10.86
C VAL A 190 -7.70 -6.24 -10.31
N PRO A 191 -8.34 -7.36 -10.66
CA PRO A 191 -7.79 -8.70 -10.40
C PRO A 191 -6.32 -8.83 -10.81
N GLY A 192 -5.50 -9.37 -9.90
CA GLY A 192 -4.04 -9.46 -10.00
C GLY A 192 -3.27 -8.24 -9.47
N THR A 193 -3.96 -7.17 -9.03
CA THR A 193 -3.33 -6.07 -8.29
C THR A 193 -2.80 -6.60 -6.95
N ILE A 194 -1.54 -6.31 -6.63
CA ILE A 194 -1.00 -6.51 -5.29
C ILE A 194 -1.21 -5.23 -4.50
N ILE A 195 -1.86 -5.34 -3.35
CA ILE A 195 -2.05 -4.23 -2.41
C ILE A 195 -1.22 -4.54 -1.17
N LEU A 196 -0.35 -3.63 -0.78
CA LEU A 196 0.49 -3.71 0.41
C LEU A 196 0.16 -2.54 1.32
N PHE A 197 -0.05 -2.81 2.60
CA PHE A 197 -0.25 -1.83 3.66
C PHE A 197 0.94 -1.89 4.62
N ASP A 198 1.57 -0.78 4.94
CA ASP A 198 2.67 -0.78 5.91
C ASP A 198 2.17 -0.85 7.36
N GLU A 199 1.05 -0.18 7.67
CA GLU A 199 0.53 0.00 9.04
C GLU A 199 -0.92 -0.50 9.19
N LEU A 200 -1.17 -1.77 8.84
CA LEU A 200 -2.53 -2.34 8.85
C LEU A 200 -2.98 -2.88 10.22
N ILE A 201 -2.08 -3.49 10.98
CA ILE A 201 -2.38 -4.26 12.20
C ILE A 201 -1.31 -4.03 13.29
N ASN A 202 -1.51 -4.66 14.46
CA ASN A 202 -0.51 -4.73 15.53
C ASN A 202 -0.18 -3.39 16.22
N TYR A 203 -1.15 -2.47 16.26
CA TYR A 203 -1.14 -1.31 17.17
C TYR A 203 -2.51 -0.98 17.75
N ALA A 204 -2.58 -0.39 18.94
CA ALA A 204 -3.82 -0.36 19.72
C ALA A 204 -5.05 0.20 18.98
N LEU A 205 -4.86 1.21 18.12
CA LEU A 205 -5.93 1.85 17.34
C LEU A 205 -5.90 1.52 15.85
N TYR A 206 -5.31 0.38 15.45
CA TYR A 206 -5.22 -0.02 14.03
C TYR A 206 -6.58 -0.10 13.34
N LYS A 207 -7.60 -0.52 14.08
CA LYS A 207 -8.98 -0.68 13.61
C LYS A 207 -9.61 0.62 13.10
N ASP A 208 -9.13 1.78 13.55
CA ASP A 208 -9.69 3.10 13.19
C ASP A 208 -8.97 3.78 12.02
N ASN A 209 -7.93 3.15 11.47
CA ASN A 209 -7.03 3.72 10.47
C ASN A 209 -7.11 2.98 9.13
N GLU A 210 -5.98 2.49 8.59
CA GLU A 210 -5.93 1.81 7.28
C GLU A 210 -6.85 0.58 7.22
N MET A 211 -6.99 -0.14 8.33
CA MET A 211 -7.90 -1.29 8.45
C MET A 211 -9.35 -0.94 8.14
N LYS A 212 -9.82 0.21 8.66
CA LYS A 212 -11.18 0.67 8.43
C LYS A 212 -11.38 1.07 6.97
N ALA A 213 -10.42 1.78 6.39
CA ALA A 213 -10.46 2.18 5.00
C ALA A 213 -10.50 0.96 4.06
N LEU A 214 -9.70 -0.07 4.35
CA LEU A 214 -9.73 -1.34 3.63
C LEU A 214 -11.10 -2.01 3.73
N TRP A 215 -11.64 -2.14 4.95
CA TRP A 215 -12.95 -2.75 5.17
C TRP A 215 -14.06 -2.03 4.39
N GLU A 216 -14.15 -0.70 4.52
CA GLU A 216 -15.16 0.10 3.83
C GLU A 216 -15.04 -0.04 2.31
N TRP A 217 -13.82 0.01 1.76
CA TRP A 217 -13.59 -0.18 0.33
C TRP A 217 -14.03 -1.58 -0.16
N LEU A 218 -13.78 -2.64 0.63
CA LEU A 218 -14.22 -3.99 0.29
C LEU A 218 -15.75 -4.09 0.26
N GLN A 219 -16.43 -3.45 1.21
CA GLN A 219 -17.90 -3.40 1.26
C GLN A 219 -18.49 -2.60 0.09
N GLU A 220 -17.90 -1.45 -0.24
CA GLU A 220 -18.39 -0.58 -1.32
C GLU A 220 -18.19 -1.20 -2.72
N THR A 221 -17.09 -1.91 -2.92
CA THR A 221 -16.70 -2.40 -4.25
C THR A 221 -17.06 -3.86 -4.48
N GLY A 222 -17.27 -4.64 -3.42
CA GLY A 222 -17.42 -6.09 -3.50
C GLY A 222 -16.14 -6.81 -3.94
N ALA A 223 -14.98 -6.14 -3.89
CA ALA A 223 -13.70 -6.76 -4.20
C ALA A 223 -13.41 -7.92 -3.22
N LYS A 224 -12.74 -8.96 -3.73
CA LYS A 224 -12.31 -10.11 -2.94
C LYS A 224 -10.81 -10.23 -2.97
N LEU A 225 -10.21 -10.36 -1.80
CA LEU A 225 -8.77 -10.41 -1.59
C LEU A 225 -8.34 -11.81 -1.15
N ALA A 226 -7.18 -12.25 -1.64
CA ALA A 226 -6.45 -13.36 -1.04
C ALA A 226 -5.22 -12.81 -0.34
N THR A 227 -5.07 -13.15 0.94
CA THR A 227 -3.93 -12.78 1.76
C THR A 227 -2.63 -13.29 1.16
N VAL A 228 -1.65 -12.40 1.00
CA VAL A 228 -0.27 -12.77 0.70
C VAL A 228 0.43 -13.12 2.02
N GLY A 229 0.22 -12.28 3.03
CA GLY A 229 0.72 -12.53 4.37
C GLY A 229 1.23 -11.27 5.07
N THR A 230 1.69 -11.49 6.30
CA THR A 230 2.37 -10.50 7.15
C THR A 230 3.44 -11.21 7.99
N MET A 231 4.42 -10.46 8.50
CA MET A 231 5.40 -11.01 9.43
C MET A 231 4.76 -11.16 10.82
N GLY A 232 4.86 -12.34 11.45
CA GLY A 232 4.21 -12.60 12.75
C GLY A 232 4.90 -11.95 13.96
N PRO A 233 4.34 -12.11 15.19
CA PRO A 233 2.97 -12.57 15.46
C PRO A 233 1.92 -11.52 15.06
N VAL A 234 0.69 -11.98 14.83
CA VAL A 234 -0.49 -11.10 14.71
C VAL A 234 -1.04 -10.93 16.12
N ASP A 235 -0.85 -9.75 16.70
CA ASP A 235 -1.21 -9.45 18.08
C ASP A 235 -2.32 -8.40 18.09
N ASN A 236 -3.51 -8.81 18.55
CA ASN A 236 -4.57 -7.88 18.92
C ASN A 236 -4.20 -7.15 20.22
N LEU A 237 -3.37 -6.12 20.11
CA LEU A 237 -2.98 -5.30 21.25
C LEU A 237 -4.21 -4.55 21.76
N PRO A 238 -4.61 -4.73 23.04
CA PRO A 238 -5.79 -4.08 23.59
C PRO A 238 -5.66 -2.55 23.55
N GLU A 239 -6.77 -1.85 23.33
CA GLU A 239 -6.87 -0.42 23.56
C GLU A 239 -6.32 -0.06 24.95
N GLY A 240 -5.36 0.87 25.01
CA GLY A 240 -4.73 1.33 26.25
C GLY A 240 -3.52 0.54 26.72
N LYS A 241 -3.06 -0.50 26.00
CA LYS A 241 -1.67 -0.94 26.16
C LYS A 241 -0.74 0.15 25.62
N ILE A 242 0.20 0.58 26.47
CA ILE A 242 1.27 1.50 26.09
C ILE A 242 2.22 0.74 25.16
N MET A 243 2.36 1.20 23.93
CA MET A 243 3.57 0.93 23.15
C MET A 243 4.72 1.63 23.87
N ASP A 244 5.69 0.88 24.38
CA ASP A 244 6.91 1.52 24.88
C ASP A 244 7.68 2.04 23.66
N PRO A 245 7.83 3.37 23.48
CA PRO A 245 8.48 3.94 22.31
C PRO A 245 9.98 3.60 22.24
N VAL A 246 10.54 2.97 23.26
CA VAL A 246 11.96 2.55 23.35
C VAL A 246 12.09 1.01 23.37
N SER A 247 11.00 0.25 23.39
CA SER A 247 11.08 -1.22 23.36
C SER A 247 11.13 -1.76 21.94
N GLU A 248 11.61 -2.99 21.81
CA GLU A 248 11.62 -3.78 20.56
C GLU A 248 10.24 -3.85 19.87
N THR A 249 9.12 -3.51 20.53
CA THR A 249 7.77 -3.54 19.95
C THR A 249 7.39 -2.28 19.16
N ALA A 250 7.94 -1.10 19.47
CA ALA A 250 7.77 0.09 18.62
C ALA A 250 8.58 -0.06 17.31
N HIS A 251 9.76 -0.70 17.41
CA HIS A 251 10.49 -1.13 16.23
C HIS A 251 9.81 -2.29 15.49
N ALA A 252 9.06 -3.17 16.18
CA ALA A 252 8.33 -4.27 15.53
C ALA A 252 7.25 -3.81 14.53
N GLN A 253 6.68 -2.62 14.70
CA GLN A 253 5.69 -2.03 13.79
C GLN A 253 6.31 -1.60 12.45
N GLU A 254 7.48 -0.96 12.50
CA GLU A 254 8.30 -0.66 11.31
C GLU A 254 8.70 -1.94 10.53
N PHE A 255 8.40 -3.14 11.04
CA PHE A 255 8.69 -4.42 10.42
C PHE A 255 7.45 -5.25 10.02
N GLN A 256 6.23 -4.71 9.99
CA GLN A 256 5.02 -5.52 9.75
C GLN A 256 4.09 -5.00 8.63
N SER A 257 4.63 -4.88 7.42
CA SER A 257 3.79 -4.69 6.24
C SER A 257 2.93 -5.93 5.94
N THR A 258 1.67 -5.73 5.60
CA THR A 258 0.70 -6.77 5.21
C THR A 258 0.35 -6.66 3.73
N ALA A 259 0.35 -7.77 3.00
CA ALA A 259 0.01 -7.76 1.59
C ALA A 259 -1.17 -8.66 1.22
N PHE A 260 -1.86 -8.27 0.15
CA PHE A 260 -2.99 -8.95 -0.44
C PHE A 260 -2.86 -8.97 -1.97
N VAL A 261 -3.59 -9.89 -2.58
CA VAL A 261 -3.85 -9.92 -4.02
C VAL A 261 -5.34 -9.74 -4.22
N VAL A 262 -5.72 -8.84 -5.13
CA VAL A 262 -7.11 -8.72 -5.59
C VAL A 262 -7.42 -9.92 -6.48
N MET A 263 -8.33 -10.78 -6.04
CA MET A 263 -8.72 -12.00 -6.77
C MET A 263 -9.93 -11.76 -7.67
N SER A 264 -10.86 -10.93 -7.22
CA SER A 264 -12.00 -10.52 -8.03
C SER A 264 -12.47 -9.12 -7.63
N LYS A 265 -13.11 -8.43 -8.56
CA LYS A 265 -13.79 -7.16 -8.30
C LYS A 265 -14.92 -6.96 -9.30
N PRO A 266 -16.18 -6.85 -8.85
CA PRO A 266 -17.32 -6.57 -9.72
C PRO A 266 -17.07 -5.39 -10.67
N GLY A 267 -17.46 -5.56 -11.94
CA GLY A 267 -17.30 -4.54 -12.98
C GLY A 267 -15.89 -4.40 -13.57
N SER A 268 -14.88 -5.12 -13.07
CA SER A 268 -13.55 -5.14 -13.70
C SER A 268 -13.57 -5.98 -14.99
N THR A 269 -13.06 -5.41 -16.08
CA THR A 269 -12.89 -6.11 -17.38
C THR A 269 -11.45 -6.54 -17.64
N TYR A 270 -10.53 -6.24 -16.70
CA TYR A 270 -9.10 -6.54 -16.80
C TYR A 270 -8.68 -7.53 -15.72
N ASN A 271 -7.73 -8.41 -16.04
CA ASN A 271 -7.03 -9.29 -15.11
C ASN A 271 -5.54 -9.23 -15.47
N LEU A 272 -4.68 -8.90 -14.51
CA LEU A 272 -3.25 -8.74 -14.73
C LEU A 272 -2.50 -10.07 -14.88
N TRP A 273 -3.10 -11.17 -14.46
CA TRP A 273 -2.47 -12.50 -14.44
C TRP A 273 -3.09 -13.47 -15.45
N SER A 274 -4.01 -12.99 -16.30
CA SER A 274 -4.60 -13.74 -17.41
C SER A 274 -3.74 -13.71 -18.67
#